data_AF-A0A7W8E7F1-F1
#
_entry.id   AF-A0A7W8E7F1-F1
#
_cell.length_a   1.000
_cell.length_b   1.000
_cell.length_c   1.000
_cell.angle_alpha   90.00
_cell.angle_beta   90.00
_cell.angle_gamma   90.00
#
_symmetry.space_group_name_H-M   'P 1'
#
loop_
_entity.id
_entity.type
_entity.pdbx_description
1 polymer ?
#
loop_
_entity_poly.entity_id
_entity_poly.type
_entity_poly.pdbx_seq_one_letter_code
_entity_poly.pdbx_strand_id
1 'polypeptide(L)'
;MEQYTVLGATLRREASFAPDILPSIPRWETRTGIFTRFWRKGWETMRVPRLTFAALVLVVLLTMGAELKRARVGAESAGSVVLVTIDREDQSVFSSCALSLVDSTKDSMAMGGILDPKKDLAAAISLKLVGRAEGGVRLLVSSYAGPVATVDTSDLAKLPEREVILMPGVPLKVPIGASGTLILHGEWFDHIPAEVGMGIKSIDPAASELRIQQPVLLKGDMRIGEVDVWTDTRAGFDDSVYVIFPKTGRYLFSLSSTQDAIEGKIEKNRITFEYQGTKYTLLTGAPIARQEKVWVRVEPDYEMPDDPGSYGLGSISNATLTRAK
;
A
#
# COMPACT_ATOMS: atom_id res chain seq x y z
N MET A 1 -9.10 14.36 2.85
CA MET A 1 -8.21 13.29 2.34
C MET A 1 -7.64 13.65 0.98
N GLU A 2 -8.46 14.17 0.06
CA GLU A 2 -8.09 14.68 -1.28
C GLU A 2 -6.85 15.60 -1.32
N GLN A 3 -6.64 16.44 -0.30
CA GLN A 3 -5.51 17.37 -0.25
C GLN A 3 -4.15 16.69 -0.06
N TYR A 4 -4.09 15.48 0.54
CA TYR A 4 -2.81 14.79 0.78
C TYR A 4 -2.35 13.98 -0.43
N THR A 5 -3.28 13.41 -1.20
CA THR A 5 -3.00 12.62 -2.39
C THR A 5 -2.63 13.51 -3.57
N VAL A 6 -3.34 14.64 -3.76
CA VAL A 6 -2.98 15.67 -4.75
C VAL A 6 -1.59 16.25 -4.45
N LEU A 7 -1.25 16.50 -3.18
CA LEU A 7 0.08 16.98 -2.81
C LEU A 7 1.18 15.96 -3.12
N GLY A 8 0.94 14.66 -2.87
CA GLY A 8 1.90 13.61 -3.18
C GLY A 8 2.15 13.43 -4.69
N ALA A 9 1.10 13.47 -5.51
CA ALA A 9 1.21 13.39 -6.96
C ALA A 9 1.89 14.63 -7.56
N THR A 10 1.59 15.82 -7.02
CA THR A 10 2.21 17.08 -7.46
C THR A 10 3.69 17.13 -7.09
N LEU A 11 4.06 16.67 -5.88
CA LEU A 11 5.46 16.62 -5.45
C LEU A 11 6.32 15.67 -6.30
N ARG A 12 5.78 14.53 -6.75
CA ARG A 12 6.51 13.62 -7.66
C ARG A 12 6.70 14.23 -9.06
N ARG A 13 5.70 14.99 -9.53
CA ARG A 13 5.76 15.70 -10.82
C ARG A 13 6.67 16.93 -10.76
N GLU A 14 6.77 17.62 -9.63
CA GLU A 14 7.69 18.76 -9.48
C GLU A 14 9.13 18.31 -9.19
N ALA A 15 9.32 17.21 -8.44
CA ALA A 15 10.64 16.63 -8.21
C ALA A 15 11.31 16.10 -9.48
N SER A 16 10.54 15.78 -10.53
CA SER A 16 11.08 15.39 -11.84
C SER A 16 11.47 16.58 -12.73
N PHE A 17 11.18 17.83 -12.34
CA PHE A 17 11.49 19.04 -13.12
C PHE A 17 12.24 20.15 -12.37
N ALA A 18 12.54 20.04 -11.08
CA ALA A 18 13.15 21.12 -10.31
C ALA A 18 14.70 21.06 -10.28
N PRO A 19 15.41 22.17 -10.57
CA PRO A 19 16.84 22.29 -10.31
C PRO A 19 17.15 22.55 -8.82
N ASP A 20 18.16 21.81 -8.30
CA ASP A 20 19.07 21.94 -7.15
C ASP A 20 18.85 22.91 -5.96
N ILE A 21 17.65 23.44 -5.68
CA ILE A 21 17.41 24.20 -4.44
C ILE A 21 16.03 23.88 -3.86
N LEU A 22 15.99 22.94 -2.90
CA LEU A 22 14.81 22.74 -2.06
C LEU A 22 14.69 23.90 -1.05
N PRO A 23 13.59 24.67 -1.03
CA PRO A 23 13.34 25.61 0.05
C PRO A 23 13.08 24.86 1.36
N SER A 24 13.63 25.36 2.46
CA SER A 24 13.41 24.83 3.80
C SER A 24 11.90 24.80 4.14
N ILE A 25 11.38 23.62 4.43
CA ILE A 25 9.96 23.43 4.81
C ILE A 25 9.74 24.08 6.19
N PRO A 26 8.67 24.89 6.37
CA PRO A 26 8.32 25.43 7.68
C PRO A 26 8.07 24.31 8.69
N ARG A 27 8.74 24.36 9.85
CA ARG A 27 8.41 23.52 11.02
C ARG A 27 7.00 23.87 11.49
N TRP A 28 6.05 22.97 11.26
CA TRP A 28 4.75 23.03 11.93
C TRP A 28 4.91 22.43 13.34
N GLU A 29 5.02 23.29 14.35
CA GLU A 29 4.87 22.87 15.75
C GLU A 29 3.45 22.35 15.97
N THR A 30 3.31 21.05 16.18
CA THR A 30 2.06 20.44 16.64
C THR A 30 1.77 20.86 18.09
N ARG A 31 1.11 22.01 18.27
CA ARG A 31 0.48 22.39 19.56
C ARG A 31 -0.76 21.53 19.83
N THR A 32 -0.53 20.31 20.31
CA THR A 32 -1.57 19.36 20.76
C THR A 32 -2.31 19.80 22.04
N GLY A 33 -1.97 20.94 22.64
CA GLY A 33 -2.58 21.42 23.89
C GLY A 33 -3.77 22.39 23.75
N ILE A 34 -4.14 22.82 22.54
CA ILE A 34 -5.19 23.86 22.37
C ILE A 34 -6.61 23.27 22.33
N PHE A 35 -6.78 22.08 21.73
CA PHE A 35 -8.10 21.47 21.55
C PHE A 35 -8.79 21.12 22.88
N THR A 36 -8.05 20.61 23.87
CA THR A 36 -8.61 20.24 25.18
C THR A 36 -9.05 21.45 26.00
N ARG A 37 -8.34 22.59 25.89
CA ARG A 37 -8.75 23.86 26.53
C ARG A 37 -9.97 24.49 25.85
N PHE A 38 -10.10 24.37 24.53
CA PHE A 38 -11.26 24.92 23.80
C PHE A 38 -12.54 24.17 24.14
N TRP A 39 -12.49 22.84 24.21
CA TRP A 39 -13.62 21.99 24.60
C TRP A 39 -14.08 22.22 26.05
N ARG A 40 -13.14 22.36 27.00
CA ARG A 40 -13.48 22.63 28.41
C ARG A 40 -14.11 24.02 28.59
N LYS A 41 -13.59 25.03 27.91
CA LYS A 41 -14.12 26.40 27.97
C LYS A 41 -15.48 26.53 27.27
N GLY A 42 -15.72 25.74 26.21
CA GLY A 42 -17.02 25.63 25.55
C GLY A 42 -18.10 25.06 26.46
N TRP A 43 -17.77 24.07 27.29
CA TRP A 43 -18.72 23.49 28.26
C TRP A 43 -19.06 24.43 29.43
N GLU A 44 -18.11 25.27 29.86
CA GLU A 44 -18.33 26.22 30.97
C GLU A 44 -19.08 27.50 30.56
N THR A 45 -19.13 27.84 29.26
CA THR A 45 -19.74 29.11 28.78
C THR A 45 -20.99 28.96 27.93
N MET A 46 -21.35 27.74 27.48
CA MET A 46 -22.54 27.56 26.65
C MET A 46 -23.83 27.53 27.47
N ARG A 47 -24.47 28.70 27.59
CA ARG A 47 -25.93 28.83 27.82
C ARG A 47 -26.76 28.51 26.56
N VAL A 48 -26.27 27.64 25.69
CA VAL A 48 -27.02 27.23 24.50
C VAL A 48 -27.96 26.09 24.94
N PRO A 49 -29.28 26.22 24.73
CA PRO A 49 -30.22 25.14 25.03
C PRO A 49 -29.78 23.88 24.29
N ARG A 50 -29.72 22.74 24.99
CA ARG A 50 -29.20 21.44 24.49
C ARG A 50 -29.81 21.02 23.14
N LEU A 51 -31.03 21.47 22.84
CA LEU A 51 -31.74 21.24 21.58
C LEU A 51 -31.03 21.89 20.37
N THR A 52 -30.48 23.09 20.51
CA THR A 52 -29.79 23.80 19.42
C THR A 52 -28.47 23.14 19.04
N PHE A 53 -27.75 22.62 20.05
CA PHE A 53 -26.52 21.88 19.83
C PHE A 53 -26.80 20.53 19.15
N ALA A 54 -27.82 19.80 19.59
CA ALA A 54 -28.26 18.57 18.94
C ALA A 54 -28.69 18.81 17.48
N ALA A 55 -29.40 19.91 17.20
CA ALA A 55 -29.78 20.29 15.85
C ALA A 55 -28.57 20.60 14.96
N LEU A 56 -27.57 21.34 15.47
CA LEU A 56 -26.34 21.62 14.73
C LEU A 56 -25.54 20.34 14.42
N VAL A 57 -25.41 19.42 15.39
CA VAL A 57 -24.75 18.13 15.16
C VAL A 57 -25.51 17.31 14.12
N LEU A 58 -26.85 17.29 14.18
CA LEU A 58 -27.68 16.60 13.19
C LEU A 58 -27.49 17.19 11.78
N VAL A 59 -27.48 18.52 11.65
CA VAL A 59 -27.24 19.20 10.37
C VAL A 59 -25.86 18.84 9.82
N VAL A 60 -24.81 18.87 10.64
CA VAL A 60 -23.45 18.50 10.22
C VAL A 60 -23.38 17.03 9.77
N LEU A 61 -24.01 16.12 10.52
CA LEU A 61 -24.07 14.70 10.16
C LEU A 61 -24.83 14.48 8.84
N LEU A 62 -25.94 15.19 8.64
CA LEU A 62 -26.72 15.13 7.41
C LEU A 62 -25.96 15.69 6.20
N THR A 63 -25.23 16.80 6.38
CA THR A 63 -24.41 17.39 5.31
C THR A 63 -23.21 16.51 4.95
N MET A 64 -22.52 15.92 5.94
CA MET A 64 -21.41 15.00 5.66
C MET A 64 -21.88 13.73 4.94
N GLY A 65 -23.04 13.18 5.31
CA GLY A 65 -23.63 12.04 4.61
C GLY A 65 -24.01 12.33 3.15
N ALA A 66 -24.40 13.56 2.84
CA ALA A 66 -24.70 13.98 1.46
C ALA A 66 -23.44 14.15 0.61
N GLU A 67 -22.34 14.64 1.19
CA GLU A 67 -21.06 14.77 0.49
C GLU A 67 -20.40 13.43 0.17
N LEU A 68 -20.45 12.47 1.09
CA LEU A 68 -20.00 11.10 0.84
C LEU A 68 -20.74 10.44 -0.33
N LYS A 69 -22.05 10.67 -0.45
CA LYS A 69 -22.83 10.19 -1.60
C LYS A 69 -22.47 10.90 -2.90
N ARG A 70 -22.20 12.22 -2.88
CA ARG A 70 -21.79 12.97 -4.08
C ARG A 70 -20.38 12.59 -4.54
N ALA A 71 -19.43 12.40 -3.63
CA ALA A 71 -18.08 11.95 -3.96
C ALA A 71 -18.11 10.58 -4.65
N ARG A 72 -18.95 9.66 -4.15
CA ARG A 72 -19.17 8.35 -4.76
C ARG A 72 -19.77 8.43 -6.17
N VAL A 73 -20.78 9.28 -6.37
CA VAL A 73 -21.40 9.50 -7.70
C VAL A 73 -20.44 10.21 -8.68
N GLY A 74 -19.58 11.10 -8.18
CA GLY A 74 -18.50 11.74 -8.96
C GLY A 74 -17.42 10.75 -9.40
N ALA A 75 -16.98 9.87 -8.50
CA ALA A 75 -16.05 8.79 -8.83
C ALA A 75 -16.67 7.76 -9.79
N GLU A 76 -17.96 7.44 -9.66
CA GLU A 76 -18.67 6.55 -10.60
C GLU A 76 -18.76 7.14 -12.03
N SER A 77 -18.97 8.45 -12.15
CA SER A 77 -19.12 9.14 -13.44
C SER A 77 -17.82 9.60 -14.10
N ALA A 78 -16.78 9.94 -13.33
CA ALA A 78 -15.50 10.46 -13.84
C ALA A 78 -14.26 9.64 -13.45
N GLY A 79 -14.39 8.63 -12.59
CA GLY A 79 -13.27 7.83 -12.09
C GLY A 79 -12.52 7.12 -13.21
N SER A 80 -11.20 7.15 -13.18
CA SER A 80 -10.37 6.45 -14.17
C SER A 80 -9.91 5.07 -13.68
N VAL A 81 -10.17 4.76 -12.41
CA VAL A 81 -9.64 3.57 -11.73
C VAL A 81 -10.77 2.80 -11.04
N VAL A 82 -10.73 1.48 -11.16
CA VAL A 82 -11.54 0.56 -10.36
C VAL A 82 -10.64 -0.22 -9.42
N LEU A 83 -10.89 -0.09 -8.12
CA LEU A 83 -10.39 -1.02 -7.12
C LEU A 83 -11.22 -2.30 -7.20
N VAL A 84 -10.56 -3.42 -7.47
CA VAL A 84 -11.16 -4.75 -7.36
C VAL A 84 -10.60 -5.46 -6.14
N THR A 85 -11.45 -5.71 -5.15
CA THR A 85 -11.15 -6.58 -4.02
C THR A 85 -11.68 -7.97 -4.31
N ILE A 86 -10.86 -8.98 -4.04
CA ILE A 86 -11.17 -10.38 -4.27
C ILE A 86 -11.21 -11.06 -2.91
N ASP A 87 -12.38 -11.56 -2.54
CA ASP A 87 -12.60 -12.29 -1.30
C ASP A 87 -12.80 -13.78 -1.58
N ARG A 88 -12.50 -14.59 -0.57
CA ARG A 88 -12.87 -16.01 -0.52
C ARG A 88 -14.33 -16.15 -0.06
N GLU A 89 -14.89 -17.35 -0.17
CA GLU A 89 -16.25 -17.61 0.32
C GLU A 89 -16.44 -17.35 1.82
N ASP A 90 -15.37 -17.48 2.62
CA ASP A 90 -15.36 -17.16 4.05
C ASP A 90 -15.20 -15.64 4.34
N GLN A 91 -15.26 -14.80 3.29
CA GLN A 91 -15.10 -13.35 3.34
C GLN A 91 -13.72 -12.87 3.80
N SER A 92 -12.73 -13.77 3.86
CA SER A 92 -11.35 -13.36 4.00
C SER A 92 -10.83 -12.82 2.67
N VAL A 93 -10.08 -11.72 2.73
CA VAL A 93 -9.49 -11.10 1.54
C VAL A 93 -8.49 -12.06 0.93
N PHE A 94 -8.73 -12.46 -0.31
CA PHE A 94 -7.78 -13.19 -1.13
C PHE A 94 -6.71 -12.23 -1.65
N SER A 95 -7.13 -11.09 -2.19
CA SER A 95 -6.24 -10.03 -2.70
C SER A 95 -7.02 -8.77 -3.08
N SER A 96 -6.32 -7.71 -3.50
CA SER A 96 -6.90 -6.49 -4.05
C SER A 96 -6.01 -5.89 -5.13
N CYS A 97 -6.59 -5.18 -6.08
CA CYS A 97 -5.83 -4.47 -7.12
C CYS A 97 -6.55 -3.23 -7.62
N ALA A 98 -5.79 -2.32 -8.22
CA ALA A 98 -6.34 -1.20 -8.97
C ALA A 98 -6.18 -1.48 -10.47
N LEU A 99 -7.28 -1.36 -11.21
CA LEU A 99 -7.29 -1.42 -12.67
C LEU A 99 -7.60 -0.03 -13.24
N SER A 100 -6.83 0.40 -14.22
CA SER A 100 -6.94 1.74 -14.83
C SER A 100 -7.52 1.69 -16.23
N LEU A 101 -8.49 2.57 -16.52
CA LEU A 101 -9.04 2.80 -17.86
C LEU A 101 -8.13 3.65 -18.75
N VAL A 102 -7.18 4.37 -18.15
CA VAL A 102 -6.35 5.36 -18.84
C VAL A 102 -4.88 4.97 -18.92
N ASP A 103 -4.43 4.09 -18.03
CA ASP A 103 -3.07 3.56 -18.00
C ASP A 103 -3.09 2.09 -18.41
N SER A 104 -2.70 1.81 -19.66
CA SER A 104 -2.67 0.45 -20.22
C SER A 104 -1.66 -0.47 -19.52
N THR A 105 -0.72 0.08 -18.75
CA THR A 105 0.20 -0.75 -17.94
C THR A 105 -0.43 -1.25 -16.65
N LYS A 106 -1.63 -0.73 -16.32
CA LYS A 106 -2.42 -1.03 -15.13
C LYS A 106 -3.84 -1.47 -15.49
N ASP A 107 -4.10 -1.85 -16.73
CA ASP A 107 -5.41 -2.33 -17.16
C ASP A 107 -5.67 -3.79 -16.79
N SER A 108 -4.63 -4.51 -16.36
CA SER A 108 -4.68 -5.94 -16.12
C SER A 108 -3.85 -6.34 -14.91
N MET A 109 -4.20 -7.50 -14.38
CA MET A 109 -3.38 -8.17 -13.37
C MET A 109 -3.50 -9.68 -13.44
N ALA A 110 -2.53 -10.36 -12.84
CA ALA A 110 -2.58 -11.77 -12.53
C ALA A 110 -2.07 -11.98 -11.11
N MET A 111 -2.69 -12.90 -10.37
CA MET A 111 -2.30 -13.23 -9.01
C MET A 111 -2.57 -14.70 -8.70
N GLY A 112 -1.82 -15.23 -7.74
CA GLY A 112 -2.03 -16.55 -7.17
C GLY A 112 -2.03 -16.49 -5.65
N GLY A 113 -2.69 -17.45 -5.01
CA GLY A 113 -2.75 -17.51 -3.57
C GLY A 113 -3.36 -18.81 -3.05
N ILE A 114 -3.03 -19.14 -1.81
CA ILE A 114 -3.60 -20.29 -1.11
C ILE A 114 -5.06 -19.99 -0.78
N LEU A 115 -5.97 -20.90 -1.13
CA LEU A 115 -7.38 -20.83 -0.77
C LEU A 115 -7.66 -21.54 0.55
N ASP A 116 -7.20 -22.78 0.66
CA ASP A 116 -7.39 -23.62 1.83
C ASP A 116 -6.10 -24.42 2.10
N PRO A 117 -5.25 -23.99 3.03
CA PRO A 117 -3.99 -24.68 3.32
C PRO A 117 -4.22 -26.08 3.90
N LYS A 118 -5.38 -26.35 4.52
CA LYS A 118 -5.68 -27.68 5.09
C LYS A 118 -6.02 -28.71 4.00
N LYS A 119 -6.45 -28.24 2.83
CA LYS A 119 -6.79 -29.06 1.67
C LYS A 119 -5.74 -29.01 0.56
N ASP A 120 -4.60 -28.39 0.82
CA ASP A 120 -3.56 -28.16 -0.19
C ASP A 120 -4.11 -27.47 -1.45
N LEU A 121 -5.02 -26.49 -1.28
CA LEU A 121 -5.71 -25.85 -2.40
C LEU A 121 -5.23 -24.40 -2.59
N ALA A 122 -4.82 -24.06 -3.81
CA ALA A 122 -4.54 -22.70 -4.27
C ALA A 122 -5.42 -22.35 -5.48
N ALA A 123 -5.48 -21.05 -5.79
CA ALA A 123 -6.05 -20.55 -7.02
C ALA A 123 -5.20 -19.46 -7.63
N ALA A 124 -5.39 -19.28 -8.93
CA ALA A 124 -4.89 -18.15 -9.68
C ALA A 124 -6.04 -17.48 -10.43
N ILE A 125 -5.98 -16.16 -10.53
CA ILE A 125 -6.96 -15.34 -11.24
C ILE A 125 -6.24 -14.21 -11.99
N SER A 126 -6.69 -13.97 -13.23
CA SER A 126 -6.35 -12.79 -14.01
C SER A 126 -7.60 -11.98 -14.26
N LEU A 127 -7.46 -10.66 -14.11
CA LEU A 127 -8.49 -9.68 -14.41
C LEU A 127 -7.91 -8.71 -15.45
N LYS A 128 -8.67 -8.44 -16.51
CA LYS A 128 -8.32 -7.42 -17.49
C LYS A 128 -9.52 -6.49 -17.73
N LEU A 129 -9.30 -5.21 -17.50
CA LEU A 129 -10.27 -4.15 -17.69
C LEU A 129 -10.36 -3.79 -19.17
N VAL A 130 -11.53 -4.05 -19.75
CA VAL A 130 -11.79 -3.79 -21.18
C VAL A 130 -12.41 -2.41 -21.40
N GLY A 131 -13.15 -1.93 -20.41
CA GLY A 131 -13.76 -0.61 -20.48
C GLY A 131 -14.98 -0.48 -19.57
N ARG A 132 -15.75 0.58 -19.79
CA ARG A 132 -17.01 0.82 -19.10
C ARG A 132 -18.15 -0.01 -19.70
N ALA A 133 -19.13 -0.33 -18.85
CA ALA A 133 -20.46 -0.83 -19.20
C ALA A 133 -21.52 0.02 -18.50
N GLU A 134 -22.78 -0.13 -18.89
CA GLU A 134 -23.89 0.49 -18.18
C GLU A 134 -23.89 0.04 -16.71
N GLY A 135 -23.71 0.99 -15.79
CA GLY A 135 -23.68 0.71 -14.35
C GLY A 135 -22.41 0.04 -13.81
N GLY A 136 -21.36 -0.17 -14.61
CA GLY A 136 -20.15 -0.86 -14.12
C GLY A 136 -18.98 -0.89 -15.10
N VAL A 137 -18.13 -1.91 -14.95
CA VAL A 137 -16.98 -2.16 -15.84
C VAL A 137 -17.01 -3.55 -16.44
N ARG A 138 -16.51 -3.65 -17.68
CA ARG A 138 -16.29 -4.92 -18.37
C ARG A 138 -14.92 -5.46 -18.02
N LEU A 139 -14.91 -6.65 -17.46
CA LEU A 139 -13.70 -7.39 -17.13
C LEU A 139 -13.64 -8.67 -17.95
N LEU A 140 -12.45 -9.01 -18.44
CA LEU A 140 -12.11 -10.35 -18.86
C LEU A 140 -11.49 -11.07 -17.67
N VAL A 141 -12.01 -12.25 -17.36
CA VAL A 141 -11.61 -13.03 -16.19
C VAL A 141 -11.18 -14.42 -16.62
N SER A 142 -9.96 -14.78 -16.27
CA SER A 142 -9.41 -16.13 -16.37
C SER A 142 -9.05 -16.61 -14.97
N SER A 143 -9.39 -17.85 -14.62
CA SER A 143 -9.16 -18.34 -13.27
C SER A 143 -9.18 -19.85 -13.20
N TYR A 144 -8.37 -20.42 -12.32
CA TYR A 144 -8.42 -21.85 -12.00
C TYR A 144 -7.97 -22.10 -10.56
N ALA A 145 -8.21 -23.33 -10.10
CA ALA A 145 -7.79 -23.79 -8.79
C ALA A 145 -7.17 -25.19 -8.89
N GLY A 146 -6.21 -25.49 -8.03
CA GLY A 146 -5.49 -26.76 -8.02
C GLY A 146 -4.60 -26.92 -6.79
N PRO A 147 -3.85 -28.03 -6.71
CA PRO A 147 -2.85 -28.25 -5.66
C PRO A 147 -1.86 -27.09 -5.55
N VAL A 148 -1.48 -26.67 -4.34
CA VAL A 148 -0.58 -25.51 -4.13
C VAL A 148 0.70 -25.63 -4.97
N ALA A 149 1.28 -26.84 -5.04
CA ALA A 149 2.51 -27.11 -5.78
C ALA A 149 2.39 -26.95 -7.32
N THR A 150 1.17 -26.81 -7.85
CA THR A 150 0.89 -26.80 -9.30
C THR A 150 0.30 -25.49 -9.81
N VAL A 151 -0.05 -24.57 -8.91
CA VAL A 151 -0.66 -23.30 -9.31
C VAL A 151 0.42 -22.30 -9.68
N ASP A 152 0.40 -21.85 -10.93
CA ASP A 152 1.25 -20.81 -11.49
C ASP A 152 0.39 -19.78 -12.24
N THR A 153 0.60 -18.51 -11.93
CA THR A 153 -0.05 -17.40 -12.64
C THR A 153 0.26 -17.37 -14.13
N SER A 154 1.38 -17.95 -14.58
CA SER A 154 1.75 -18.02 -16.00
C SER A 154 0.78 -18.86 -16.84
N ASP A 155 0.10 -19.84 -16.22
CA ASP A 155 -0.89 -20.69 -16.89
C ASP A 155 -2.19 -19.95 -17.20
N LEU A 156 -2.46 -18.81 -16.55
CA LEU A 156 -3.68 -18.02 -16.77
C LEU A 156 -3.79 -17.54 -18.23
N ALA A 157 -2.66 -17.26 -18.89
CA ALA A 157 -2.63 -16.84 -20.29
C ALA A 157 -3.08 -17.94 -21.28
N LYS A 158 -3.12 -19.20 -20.84
CA LYS A 158 -3.54 -20.36 -21.65
C LYS A 158 -5.03 -20.68 -21.47
N LEU A 159 -5.68 -20.05 -20.49
CA LEU A 159 -7.09 -20.32 -20.16
C LEU A 159 -8.04 -19.43 -20.96
N PRO A 160 -9.26 -19.91 -21.24
CA PRO A 160 -10.27 -19.07 -21.87
C PRO A 160 -10.69 -17.93 -20.94
N GLU A 161 -10.70 -16.72 -21.49
CA GLU A 161 -11.22 -15.53 -20.82
C GLU A 161 -12.75 -15.51 -20.86
N ARG A 162 -13.37 -15.12 -19.74
CA ARG A 162 -14.81 -14.90 -19.65
C ARG A 162 -15.09 -13.42 -19.43
N GLU A 163 -15.93 -12.83 -20.27
CA GLU A 163 -16.38 -11.46 -20.07
C GLU A 163 -17.45 -11.41 -18.97
N VAL A 164 -17.26 -10.50 -18.02
CA VAL A 164 -18.21 -10.22 -16.94
C VAL A 164 -18.37 -8.72 -16.73
N ILE A 165 -19.52 -8.32 -16.21
CA ILE A 165 -19.76 -6.94 -15.79
C ILE A 165 -19.68 -6.88 -14.27
N LEU A 166 -18.69 -6.14 -13.77
CA LEU A 166 -18.56 -5.84 -12.34
C LEU A 166 -19.29 -4.52 -12.04
N MET A 167 -20.39 -4.60 -11.32
CA MET A 167 -21.12 -3.43 -10.81
C MET A 167 -20.53 -3.01 -9.46
N PRO A 168 -20.07 -1.76 -9.31
CA PRO A 168 -19.51 -1.26 -8.05
C PRO A 168 -20.48 -1.43 -6.88
N GLY A 169 -19.96 -1.90 -5.74
CA GLY A 169 -20.75 -2.18 -4.54
C GLY A 169 -21.66 -3.42 -4.62
N VAL A 170 -21.72 -4.12 -5.76
CA VAL A 170 -22.44 -5.39 -5.91
C VAL A 170 -21.42 -6.53 -6.01
N PRO A 171 -21.46 -7.52 -5.11
CA PRO A 171 -20.54 -8.65 -5.17
C PRO A 171 -20.81 -9.51 -6.41
N LEU A 172 -19.75 -9.82 -7.16
CA LEU A 172 -19.79 -10.72 -8.31
C LEU A 172 -19.10 -12.04 -7.96
N LYS A 173 -19.83 -13.15 -8.07
CA LYS A 173 -19.30 -14.49 -7.83
C LYS A 173 -18.61 -15.03 -9.08
N VAL A 174 -17.34 -15.39 -8.94
CA VAL A 174 -16.52 -15.99 -10.00
C VAL A 174 -16.19 -17.44 -9.62
N PRO A 175 -16.76 -18.45 -10.29
CA PRO A 175 -16.42 -19.84 -10.02
C PRO A 175 -15.02 -20.16 -10.54
N ILE A 176 -14.25 -20.86 -9.73
CA ILE A 176 -12.86 -21.28 -9.97
C ILE A 176 -12.77 -22.81 -10.09
N GLY A 177 -13.41 -23.33 -11.12
CA GLY A 177 -13.56 -24.78 -11.33
C GLY A 177 -14.48 -25.43 -10.28
N ALA A 178 -14.21 -26.70 -9.96
CA ALA A 178 -14.97 -27.45 -8.95
C ALA A 178 -14.59 -27.10 -7.50
N SER A 179 -13.57 -26.26 -7.32
CA SER A 179 -12.89 -26.07 -6.04
C SER A 179 -13.38 -24.88 -5.22
N GLY A 180 -14.31 -24.07 -5.76
CA GLY A 180 -14.96 -22.99 -5.01
C GLY A 180 -15.32 -21.77 -5.85
N THR A 181 -15.55 -20.66 -5.15
CA THR A 181 -15.94 -19.37 -5.72
C THR A 181 -15.07 -18.26 -5.13
N LEU A 182 -14.62 -17.32 -5.98
CA LEU A 182 -14.08 -16.04 -5.56
C LEU A 182 -15.18 -14.97 -5.64
N ILE A 183 -15.16 -13.99 -4.75
CA ILE A 183 -16.13 -12.89 -4.72
C ILE A 183 -15.38 -11.61 -5.09
N LEU A 184 -15.75 -11.02 -6.22
CA LEU A 184 -15.21 -9.74 -6.68
C LEU A 184 -16.07 -8.59 -6.17
N HIS A 185 -15.44 -7.57 -5.62
CA HIS A 185 -16.04 -6.29 -5.23
C HIS A 185 -15.38 -5.17 -6.02
N GLY A 186 -16.18 -4.30 -6.63
CA GLY A 186 -15.70 -3.11 -7.34
C GLY A 186 -15.96 -1.83 -6.56
N GLU A 187 -15.00 -0.92 -6.55
CA GLU A 187 -15.17 0.46 -6.08
C GLU A 187 -14.46 1.44 -7.03
N TRP A 188 -15.10 2.56 -7.34
CA TRP A 188 -14.54 3.58 -8.23
C TRP A 188 -13.63 4.53 -7.48
N PHE A 189 -12.54 4.89 -8.12
CA PHE A 189 -11.63 5.94 -7.71
C PHE A 189 -11.25 6.83 -8.89
N ASP A 190 -10.97 8.09 -8.59
CA ASP A 190 -10.42 9.08 -9.52
C ASP A 190 -8.91 8.86 -9.78
N HIS A 191 -8.21 8.21 -8.84
CA HIS A 191 -6.80 7.83 -8.91
C HIS A 191 -6.58 6.44 -8.29
N ILE A 192 -5.42 5.82 -8.54
CA ILE A 192 -5.04 4.58 -7.85
C ILE A 192 -4.82 4.92 -6.37
N PRO A 193 -5.64 4.37 -5.44
CA PRO A 193 -5.44 4.62 -4.02
C PRO A 193 -4.08 4.09 -3.63
N ALA A 194 -3.39 4.80 -2.74
CA ALA A 194 -2.10 4.35 -2.27
C ALA A 194 -2.26 2.92 -1.69
N GLU A 195 -3.20 2.72 -0.77
CA GLU A 195 -3.48 1.46 -0.05
C GLU A 195 -3.57 0.22 -0.95
N VAL A 196 -4.19 0.36 -2.12
CA VAL A 196 -4.55 -0.73 -3.04
C VAL A 196 -3.37 -1.27 -3.82
N GLY A 197 -2.49 -0.39 -4.32
CA GLY A 197 -1.30 -0.84 -5.04
C GLY A 197 -0.28 -1.53 -4.13
N MET A 198 -0.56 -1.59 -2.83
CA MET A 198 0.45 -1.76 -1.78
C MET A 198 0.15 -2.91 -0.82
N GLY A 199 -1.05 -3.51 -0.84
CA GLY A 199 -1.45 -4.58 0.11
C GLY A 199 -1.54 -4.10 1.56
N ILE A 200 -1.65 -2.79 1.78
CA ILE A 200 -1.58 -2.16 3.10
C ILE A 200 -3.01 -1.89 3.61
N LYS A 201 -3.33 -2.42 4.80
CA LYS A 201 -4.68 -2.28 5.42
C LYS A 201 -4.99 -0.87 5.94
N SER A 202 -3.99 -0.03 6.15
CA SER A 202 -4.11 1.31 6.71
C SER A 202 -2.91 2.16 6.32
N ILE A 203 -3.10 3.42 5.89
CA ILE A 203 -2.00 4.35 5.59
C ILE A 203 -1.05 4.49 6.78
N ASP A 204 -1.59 4.51 8.01
CA ASP A 204 -0.79 4.64 9.22
C ASP A 204 -0.26 3.26 9.65
N PRO A 205 1.06 3.11 9.85
CA PRO A 205 1.66 1.93 10.46
C PRO A 205 1.17 1.74 11.89
N ALA A 206 1.07 0.50 12.37
CA ALA A 206 0.92 0.20 13.78
C ALA A 206 2.20 0.53 14.56
N ALA A 207 2.13 0.51 15.90
CA ALA A 207 3.25 0.92 16.77
C ALA A 207 4.52 0.05 16.59
N SER A 208 4.34 -1.22 16.27
CA SER A 208 5.39 -2.21 16.06
C SER A 208 5.47 -2.66 14.60
N GLU A 209 5.05 -1.81 13.67
CA GLU A 209 5.01 -2.15 12.25
C GLU A 209 6.06 -1.35 11.47
N LEU A 210 6.82 -2.08 10.65
CA LEU A 210 7.78 -1.54 9.71
C LEU A 210 7.33 -1.88 8.29
N ARG A 211 7.28 -0.87 7.43
CA ARG A 211 6.89 -1.00 6.03
C ARG A 211 7.94 -0.37 5.14
N ILE A 212 8.34 -1.10 4.11
CA ILE A 212 9.13 -0.55 3.02
C ILE A 212 8.39 -0.85 1.73
N GLN A 213 8.22 0.18 0.93
CA GLN A 213 7.44 0.09 -0.29
C GLN A 213 8.12 0.88 -1.38
N GLN A 214 8.28 0.24 -2.54
CA GLN A 214 8.85 0.82 -3.75
C GLN A 214 10.10 1.66 -3.42
N PRO A 215 11.08 1.07 -2.70
CA PRO A 215 12.15 1.85 -2.13
C PRO A 215 13.05 2.42 -3.24
N VAL A 216 13.39 3.69 -3.08
CA VAL A 216 14.42 4.38 -3.85
C VAL A 216 15.55 4.75 -2.91
N LEU A 217 16.78 4.36 -3.25
CA LEU A 217 17.97 4.68 -2.46
C LEU A 217 18.77 5.81 -3.12
N LEU A 218 19.07 6.82 -2.32
CA LEU A 218 19.92 7.95 -2.68
C LEU A 218 21.22 7.90 -1.89
N LYS A 219 22.33 8.26 -2.55
CA LYS A 219 23.64 8.56 -1.95
C LYS A 219 23.92 10.05 -2.15
N GLY A 220 23.79 10.84 -1.09
CA GLY A 220 23.58 12.27 -1.21
C GLY A 220 22.27 12.53 -1.98
N ASP A 221 22.38 13.22 -3.12
CA ASP A 221 21.25 13.56 -4.00
C ASP A 221 21.17 12.64 -5.24
N MET A 222 22.09 11.69 -5.38
CA MET A 222 22.14 10.79 -6.53
C MET A 222 21.37 9.49 -6.25
N ARG A 223 20.42 9.15 -7.14
CA ARG A 223 19.72 7.86 -7.12
C ARG A 223 20.69 6.74 -7.50
N ILE A 224 20.86 5.77 -6.60
CA ILE A 224 21.76 4.62 -6.77
C ILE A 224 21.02 3.27 -6.82
N GLY A 225 19.72 3.25 -6.53
CA GLY A 225 18.91 2.05 -6.66
C GLY A 225 17.42 2.32 -6.53
N GLU A 226 16.61 1.46 -7.13
CA GLU A 226 15.16 1.48 -7.09
C GLU A 226 14.64 0.04 -7.19
N VAL A 227 13.58 -0.28 -6.46
CA VAL A 227 12.88 -1.57 -6.54
C VAL A 227 11.42 -1.30 -6.87
N ASP A 228 11.01 -1.68 -8.08
CA ASP A 228 9.66 -1.44 -8.60
C ASP A 228 8.64 -2.44 -8.06
N VAL A 229 7.44 -1.97 -7.75
CA VAL A 229 6.22 -2.77 -7.47
C VAL A 229 6.19 -3.59 -6.16
N TRP A 230 7.27 -3.63 -5.37
CA TRP A 230 7.29 -4.45 -4.14
C TRP A 230 6.95 -3.67 -2.86
N THR A 231 6.18 -4.32 -1.99
CA THR A 231 5.92 -3.91 -0.60
C THR A 231 6.27 -5.07 0.32
N ASP A 232 6.96 -4.80 1.43
CA ASP A 232 7.05 -5.72 2.54
C ASP A 232 6.64 -4.99 3.82
N THR A 233 5.88 -5.70 4.65
CA THR A 233 5.29 -5.21 5.89
C THR A 233 5.55 -6.24 6.97
N ARG A 234 6.18 -5.81 8.05
CA ARG A 234 6.46 -6.65 9.20
C ARG A 234 5.84 -6.08 10.45
N ALA A 235 5.12 -6.94 11.16
CA ALA A 235 4.61 -6.67 12.48
C ALA A 235 5.51 -7.36 13.51
N GLY A 236 5.97 -6.60 14.50
CA GLY A 236 6.87 -7.08 15.53
C GLY A 236 8.23 -6.38 15.48
N PHE A 237 8.93 -6.45 16.61
CA PHE A 237 10.23 -5.81 16.81
C PHE A 237 11.41 -6.72 16.44
N ASP A 238 11.15 -8.00 16.22
CA ASP A 238 12.16 -9.05 16.05
C ASP A 238 12.46 -9.38 14.59
N ASP A 239 11.81 -8.70 13.65
CA ASP A 239 11.98 -8.91 12.22
C ASP A 239 12.63 -7.67 11.56
N SER A 240 13.46 -7.93 10.55
CA SER A 240 14.00 -6.93 9.64
C SER A 240 13.31 -7.02 8.28
N VAL A 241 13.09 -5.86 7.66
CA VAL A 241 12.80 -5.77 6.22
C VAL A 241 14.13 -5.53 5.50
N TYR A 242 14.46 -6.36 4.52
CA TYR A 242 15.64 -6.17 3.69
C TYR A 242 15.28 -5.66 2.30
N VAL A 243 16.13 -4.81 1.75
CA VAL A 243 16.08 -4.33 0.36
C VAL A 243 17.40 -4.69 -0.31
N ILE A 244 17.35 -5.31 -1.48
CA ILE A 244 18.52 -5.60 -2.30
C ILE A 244 18.49 -4.65 -3.48
N PHE A 245 19.50 -3.78 -3.57
CA PHE A 245 19.71 -2.92 -4.71
C PHE A 245 20.82 -3.51 -5.59
N PRO A 246 20.54 -3.84 -6.85
CA PRO A 246 21.55 -4.37 -7.76
C PRO A 246 22.81 -3.48 -7.76
N LYS A 247 23.99 -4.10 -7.68
CA LYS A 247 25.32 -3.45 -7.66
C LYS A 247 25.63 -2.57 -6.44
N THR A 248 24.68 -2.43 -5.52
CA THR A 248 24.84 -1.60 -4.31
C THR A 248 24.84 -2.45 -3.04
N GLY A 249 24.21 -3.62 -3.08
CA GLY A 249 24.18 -4.58 -1.98
C GLY A 249 22.82 -4.64 -1.28
N ARG A 250 22.82 -5.21 -0.07
CA ARG A 250 21.62 -5.43 0.75
C ARG A 250 21.58 -4.48 1.94
N TYR A 251 20.39 -3.97 2.24
CA TYR A 251 20.11 -3.06 3.34
C TYR A 251 19.03 -3.66 4.20
N LEU A 252 19.29 -3.86 5.49
CA LEU A 252 18.32 -4.39 6.44
C LEU A 252 17.86 -3.29 7.38
N PHE A 253 16.55 -3.17 7.54
CA PHE A 253 15.90 -2.16 8.35
C PHE A 253 15.12 -2.85 9.46
N SER A 254 15.33 -2.42 10.71
CA SER A 254 14.72 -3.02 11.90
C SER A 254 14.26 -1.95 12.89
N LEU A 255 13.16 -2.20 13.59
CA LEU A 255 12.71 -1.36 14.71
C LEU A 255 13.51 -1.60 16.00
N SER A 256 14.29 -2.69 16.05
CA SER A 256 15.16 -3.05 17.17
C SER A 256 16.63 -3.05 16.77
N SER A 257 17.50 -2.73 17.72
CA SER A 257 18.95 -2.76 17.51
C SER A 257 19.40 -4.15 17.10
N THR A 258 20.20 -4.22 16.04
CA THR A 258 20.85 -5.45 15.59
C THR A 258 22.36 -5.25 15.54
N GLN A 259 23.10 -6.36 15.53
CA GLN A 259 24.56 -6.31 15.45
C GLN A 259 25.01 -5.66 14.13
N ASP A 260 26.02 -4.79 14.23
CA ASP A 260 26.62 -4.06 13.11
C ASP A 260 25.66 -3.09 12.40
N ALA A 261 24.47 -2.84 12.98
CA ALA A 261 23.54 -1.83 12.49
C ALA A 261 23.88 -0.44 13.03
N ILE A 262 23.66 0.55 12.18
CA ILE A 262 23.77 1.97 12.49
C ILE A 262 22.38 2.56 12.73
N GLU A 263 22.30 3.61 13.56
CA GLU A 263 21.05 4.32 13.78
C GLU A 263 20.71 5.17 12.54
N GLY A 264 19.49 4.98 12.03
CA GLY A 264 18.85 5.82 11.03
C GLY A 264 17.66 6.56 11.64
N LYS A 265 17.26 7.64 10.97
CA LYS A 265 16.11 8.47 11.33
C LYS A 265 14.96 8.26 10.36
N ILE A 266 13.77 8.00 10.89
CA ILE A 266 12.53 7.96 10.13
C ILE A 266 11.86 9.33 10.17
N GLU A 267 11.50 9.85 9.00
CA GLU A 267 10.61 10.99 8.83
C GLU A 267 9.56 10.66 7.77
N LYS A 268 8.35 10.27 8.21
CA LYS A 268 7.25 9.83 7.33
C LYS A 268 7.66 8.64 6.44
N ASN A 269 7.92 8.90 5.16
CA ASN A 269 8.26 7.93 4.12
C ASN A 269 9.77 7.97 3.78
N ARG A 270 10.59 8.45 4.70
CA ARG A 270 12.02 8.63 4.51
C ARG A 270 12.81 8.01 5.65
N ILE A 271 13.86 7.26 5.33
CA ILE A 271 14.92 6.90 6.26
C ILE A 271 16.20 7.63 5.84
N THR A 272 16.82 8.37 6.76
CA THR A 272 18.15 8.94 6.56
C THR A 272 19.14 8.28 7.50
N PHE A 273 20.30 7.87 6.99
CA PHE A 273 21.36 7.24 7.76
C PHE A 273 22.73 7.59 7.16
N GLU A 274 23.80 7.42 7.94
CA GLU A 274 25.17 7.68 7.49
C GLU A 274 25.99 6.40 7.60
N TYR A 275 26.60 5.99 6.49
CA TYR A 275 27.45 4.81 6.42
C TYR A 275 28.79 5.19 5.79
N GLN A 276 29.89 4.90 6.51
CA GLN A 276 31.26 5.25 6.11
C GLN A 276 31.42 6.73 5.70
N GLY A 277 30.89 7.65 6.51
CA GLY A 277 30.97 9.09 6.24
C GLY A 277 30.09 9.59 5.10
N THR A 278 29.28 8.71 4.50
CA THR A 278 28.38 9.07 3.40
C THR A 278 26.93 9.03 3.85
N LYS A 279 26.19 10.09 3.55
CA LYS A 279 24.75 10.18 3.81
C LYS A 279 23.96 9.41 2.76
N TYR A 280 23.06 8.56 3.24
CA TYR A 280 22.09 7.84 2.43
C TYR A 280 20.66 8.24 2.80
N THR A 281 19.78 8.17 1.81
CA THR A 281 18.35 8.38 2.00
C THR A 281 17.58 7.27 1.31
N LEU A 282 16.78 6.52 2.07
CA LEU A 282 15.76 5.64 1.52
C LEU A 282 14.44 6.42 1.45
N LEU A 283 13.83 6.49 0.26
CA LEU A 283 12.48 7.00 0.06
C LEU A 283 11.54 5.84 -0.20
N THR A 284 10.35 5.88 0.39
CA THR A 284 9.31 4.86 0.22
C THR A 284 8.00 5.47 -0.28
N GLY A 285 7.14 4.62 -0.84
CA GLY A 285 5.82 5.02 -1.34
C GLY A 285 4.80 5.38 -0.24
N ALA A 286 5.02 4.94 1.00
CA ALA A 286 4.13 5.12 2.14
C ALA A 286 4.88 5.35 3.46
N PRO A 287 4.22 5.83 4.53
CA PRO A 287 4.84 5.96 5.85
C PRO A 287 5.45 4.64 6.35
N ILE A 288 6.66 4.72 6.89
CA ILE A 288 7.52 3.55 7.17
C ILE A 288 7.19 2.90 8.51
N ALA A 289 7.15 3.70 9.58
CA ALA A 289 6.80 3.28 10.92
C ALA A 289 6.30 4.47 11.74
N ARG A 290 5.74 4.22 12.93
CA ARG A 290 5.40 5.29 13.90
C ARG A 290 6.60 5.82 14.67
N GLN A 291 7.70 5.08 14.68
CA GLN A 291 8.90 5.42 15.44
C GLN A 291 9.75 6.40 14.63
N GLU A 292 10.52 7.24 15.34
CA GLU A 292 11.44 8.20 14.71
C GLU A 292 12.80 7.59 14.39
N LYS A 293 13.06 6.37 14.88
CA LYS A 293 14.34 5.67 14.76
C LYS A 293 14.17 4.33 14.06
N VAL A 294 15.21 3.92 13.35
CA VAL A 294 15.35 2.61 12.72
C VAL A 294 16.80 2.18 12.78
N TRP A 295 17.05 0.89 12.81
CA TRP A 295 18.39 0.32 12.74
C TRP A 295 18.65 -0.18 11.33
N VAL A 296 19.74 0.29 10.73
CA VAL A 296 20.11 -0.01 9.35
C VAL A 296 21.40 -0.82 9.34
N ARG A 297 21.36 -2.03 8.80
CA ARG A 297 22.57 -2.81 8.51
C ARG A 297 22.83 -2.78 7.01
N VAL A 298 24.06 -2.43 6.63
CA VAL A 298 24.48 -2.29 5.24
C VAL A 298 25.44 -3.42 4.89
N GLU A 299 25.13 -4.15 3.82
CA GLU A 299 25.89 -5.29 3.31
C GLU A 299 26.23 -5.05 1.83
N PRO A 300 27.29 -4.27 1.53
CA PRO A 300 27.58 -3.81 0.17
C PRO A 300 27.97 -4.96 -0.78
N ASP A 301 28.60 -6.00 -0.25
CA ASP A 301 29.09 -7.16 -1.02
C ASP A 301 28.08 -8.32 -1.04
N TYR A 302 26.79 -8.05 -0.76
CA TYR A 302 25.78 -9.08 -0.78
C TYR A 302 25.53 -9.57 -2.22
N GLU A 303 25.97 -10.80 -2.51
CA GLU A 303 25.63 -11.50 -3.74
C GLU A 303 24.22 -12.05 -3.66
N MET A 304 23.41 -11.71 -4.66
CA MET A 304 22.06 -12.22 -4.77
C MET A 304 22.13 -13.73 -5.08
N PRO A 305 21.40 -14.59 -4.35
CA PRO A 305 21.27 -15.99 -4.74
C PRO A 305 20.74 -16.10 -6.18
N ASP A 306 21.22 -17.07 -6.95
CA ASP A 306 20.77 -17.34 -8.34
C ASP A 306 19.27 -17.71 -8.46
N ASP A 307 18.52 -17.73 -7.34
CA ASP A 307 17.12 -18.08 -7.31
C ASP A 307 16.24 -16.93 -7.86
N PRO A 308 15.51 -17.12 -8.97
CA PRO A 308 14.60 -16.12 -9.53
C PRO A 308 13.45 -15.72 -8.60
N GLY A 309 13.27 -16.34 -7.42
CA GLY A 309 12.31 -15.88 -6.42
C GLY A 309 12.80 -14.72 -5.52
N SER A 310 14.10 -14.41 -5.50
CA SER A 310 14.73 -13.59 -4.45
C SER A 310 14.76 -12.07 -4.71
N TYR A 311 13.83 -11.52 -5.50
CA TYR A 311 13.94 -10.13 -5.97
C TYR A 311 13.70 -9.06 -4.89
N GLY A 312 14.75 -8.27 -4.65
CA GLY A 312 14.74 -6.83 -4.35
C GLY A 312 14.23 -6.39 -2.97
N LEU A 313 13.24 -7.07 -2.40
CA LEU A 313 12.60 -6.70 -1.14
C LEU A 313 12.08 -7.96 -0.46
N GLY A 314 12.33 -8.07 0.83
CA GLY A 314 11.82 -9.18 1.62
C GLY A 314 12.09 -8.96 3.09
N SER A 315 12.01 -10.03 3.87
CA SER A 315 12.13 -9.91 5.31
C SER A 315 12.73 -11.15 5.96
N ILE A 316 13.39 -10.93 7.09
CA ILE A 316 14.20 -11.93 7.77
C ILE A 316 14.12 -11.70 9.28
N SER A 317 14.02 -12.80 10.04
CA SER A 317 14.07 -12.71 11.50
C SER A 317 15.45 -12.27 11.97
N ASN A 318 15.49 -11.37 12.95
CA ASN A 318 16.72 -10.93 13.60
C ASN A 318 17.46 -12.10 14.25
N ALA A 319 16.74 -13.12 14.72
CA ALA A 319 17.36 -14.34 15.28
C ALA A 319 18.17 -15.12 14.23
N THR A 320 17.74 -15.11 12.97
CA THR A 320 18.44 -15.75 11.86
C THR A 320 19.73 -15.00 11.51
N LEU A 321 19.71 -13.67 11.57
CA LEU A 321 20.87 -12.82 11.30
C LEU A 321 22.01 -13.03 12.30
N THR A 322 21.70 -13.35 13.56
CA THR A 322 22.71 -13.58 14.60
C THR A 322 23.40 -14.95 14.49
N ARG A 323 22.79 -15.92 13.79
CA ARG A 323 23.32 -17.30 13.68
C ARG A 323 24.24 -17.55 12.47
N ALA A 324 24.29 -16.64 11.50
CA ALA A 324 24.98 -16.84 10.22
C ALA A 324 26.49 -16.50 10.24
N LYS A 325 27.21 -16.83 11.33
CA LYS A 325 28.67 -16.72 11.40
C LYS A 325 29.32 -18.09 11.57
#